data_AF-A0A3D4H3J7-F1
#
_entry.id   AF-A0A3D4H3J7-F1
#
_cell.length_a   1.000
_cell.length_b   1.000
_cell.length_c   1.000
_cell.angle_alpha   90.00
_cell.angle_beta   90.00
_cell.angle_gamma   90.00
#
_symmetry.space_group_name_H-M   'P 1'
#
loop_
_entity.id
_entity.type
_entity.pdbx_description
1 polymer ?
#
loop_
_entity_poly.entity_id
_entity_poly.type
_entity_poly.pdbx_seq_one_letter_code
_entity_poly.pdbx_strand_id
1 'polypeptide(L)'
;MKPIEYPPPPEKLSDQRWWRAIGFLGPGIIIASVSIGNGETVFASRGGAIFGYSILWCFFLGIFLKGAQIYASARYMLLSGEHPMQSWTMLPGPRGWFPLGLLFITAICLPFLLASLSLSVGSLIAWIMNADGDPDFIVRSWSTLL
;
A
#
# COMPACT_ATOMS: atom_id res chain seq x y z
N MET A 1 -28.07 -8.76 1.50
CA MET A 1 -27.05 -8.96 0.45
C MET A 1 -27.68 -9.75 -0.66
N LYS A 2 -27.56 -9.30 -1.92
CA LYS A 2 -27.82 -10.19 -3.05
C LYS A 2 -26.78 -11.33 -2.98
N PRO A 3 -27.16 -12.59 -3.22
CA PRO A 3 -26.20 -13.69 -3.24
C PRO A 3 -25.10 -13.38 -4.25
N ILE A 4 -23.84 -13.61 -3.86
CA ILE A 4 -22.68 -13.35 -4.72
C ILE A 4 -22.73 -14.38 -5.85
N GLU A 5 -23.14 -13.93 -7.02
CA GLU A 5 -23.18 -14.74 -8.23
C GLU A 5 -21.79 -14.72 -8.88
N TYR A 6 -21.15 -15.88 -8.95
CA TYR A 6 -19.83 -16.00 -9.55
C TYR A 6 -19.97 -15.93 -11.06
N PRO A 7 -19.42 -14.91 -11.74
CA PRO A 7 -19.40 -14.92 -13.20
C PRO A 7 -18.54 -16.10 -13.67
N PRO A 8 -18.94 -16.80 -14.75
CA PRO A 8 -18.12 -17.86 -15.30
C PRO A 8 -16.76 -17.29 -15.75
N PRO A 9 -15.66 -18.02 -15.54
CA PRO A 9 -14.33 -17.56 -15.94
C PRO A 9 -14.31 -17.28 -17.45
N PRO A 10 -13.65 -16.20 -17.89
CA PRO A 10 -13.52 -15.88 -19.32
C PRO A 10 -12.98 -17.08 -20.09
N GLU A 11 -13.55 -17.37 -21.27
CA GLU A 11 -13.16 -18.50 -22.14
C GLU A 11 -11.65 -18.52 -22.46
N LYS A 12 -11.03 -17.33 -22.52
CA LYS A 12 -9.58 -17.13 -22.71
C LYS A 12 -8.69 -17.67 -21.56
N LEU A 13 -9.25 -17.84 -20.36
CA LEU A 13 -8.60 -18.43 -19.19
C LEU A 13 -8.99 -19.92 -18.98
N SER A 14 -9.99 -20.41 -19.71
CA SER A 14 -10.41 -21.82 -19.67
C SER A 14 -9.39 -22.75 -20.35
N ASP A 15 -8.65 -22.23 -21.34
CA ASP A 15 -7.47 -22.91 -21.87
C ASP A 15 -6.34 -22.79 -20.84
N GLN A 16 -5.90 -23.91 -20.25
CA GLN A 16 -4.92 -24.01 -19.15
C GLN A 16 -3.49 -23.54 -19.49
N ARG A 17 -3.32 -22.65 -20.47
CA ARG A 17 -2.05 -22.05 -20.82
C ARG A 17 -1.78 -20.86 -19.92
N TRP A 18 -0.93 -21.09 -18.92
CA TRP A 18 -0.39 -20.08 -18.00
C TRP A 18 0.12 -18.81 -18.69
N TRP A 19 0.66 -18.91 -19.91
CA TRP A 19 1.08 -17.75 -20.71
C TRP A 19 -0.08 -16.83 -21.13
N ARG A 20 -1.31 -17.31 -21.30
CA ARG A 20 -2.46 -16.43 -21.59
C ARG A 20 -2.94 -15.69 -20.35
N ALA A 21 -2.67 -16.23 -19.16
CA ALA A 21 -2.97 -15.57 -17.89
C ALA A 21 -2.15 -14.29 -17.70
N ILE A 22 -0.96 -14.17 -18.32
CA ILE A 22 -0.15 -12.94 -18.22
C ILE A 22 -0.88 -11.71 -18.80
N GLY A 23 -1.75 -11.90 -19.80
CA GLY A 23 -2.56 -10.82 -20.37
C GLY A 23 -3.61 -10.26 -19.40
N PHE A 24 -3.94 -11.00 -18.34
CA PHE A 24 -4.88 -10.60 -17.29
C PHE A 24 -4.18 -10.07 -16.03
N LEU A 25 -2.84 -9.98 -16.03
CA LEU A 25 -2.07 -9.45 -14.90
C LEU A 25 -2.19 -7.93 -14.73
N GLY A 26 -2.64 -7.20 -15.77
CA GLY A 26 -2.75 -5.73 -15.76
C GLY A 26 -3.30 -5.12 -14.46
N PRO A 27 -4.53 -5.47 -14.04
CA PRO A 27 -5.09 -4.95 -12.78
C PRO A 27 -4.29 -5.36 -11.54
N GLY A 28 -3.71 -6.56 -11.52
CA GLY A 28 -2.85 -7.02 -10.42
C GLY A 28 -1.56 -6.20 -10.30
N ILE A 29 -0.93 -5.86 -11.43
CA ILE A 29 0.28 -5.03 -11.46
C ILE A 29 -0.01 -3.61 -10.97
N ILE A 30 -1.15 -3.03 -11.35
CA ILE A 30 -1.56 -1.69 -10.87
C ILE A 30 -1.74 -1.70 -9.35
N ILE A 31 -2.42 -2.72 -8.80
CA ILE A 31 -2.62 -2.87 -7.36
C ILE A 31 -1.28 -3.08 -6.64
N ALA A 32 -0.37 -3.87 -7.21
CA ALA A 32 0.96 -4.07 -6.65
C ALA A 32 1.76 -2.77 -6.63
N SER A 33 1.70 -1.98 -7.69
CA SER A 33 2.41 -0.70 -7.82
C SER A 33 1.94 0.33 -6.78
N VAL A 34 0.64 0.46 -6.53
CA VAL A 34 0.11 1.40 -5.53
C VAL A 34 0.34 0.91 -4.10
N SER A 35 0.48 -0.40 -3.92
CA SER A 35 0.69 -1.00 -2.60
C SER A 35 2.10 -0.84 -2.08
N ILE A 36 3.08 -0.55 -2.96
CA ILE A 36 4.49 -0.35 -2.61
C ILE A 36 4.78 1.15 -2.49
N GLY A 37 5.11 1.59 -1.27
CA GLY A 37 5.43 2.99 -0.98
C GLY A 37 6.89 3.24 -0.60
N ASN A 38 7.30 4.51 -0.61
CA ASN A 38 8.65 4.94 -0.19
C ASN A 38 8.99 4.54 1.27
N GLY A 39 7.99 4.51 2.15
CA GLY A 39 8.20 4.10 3.55
C GLY A 39 8.73 2.67 3.66
N GLU A 40 8.24 1.74 2.83
CA GLU A 40 8.60 0.32 2.94
C GLU A 40 10.06 0.06 2.58
N THR A 41 10.64 0.80 1.63
CA THR A 41 12.05 0.65 1.23
C THR A 41 12.99 1.22 2.30
N VAL A 42 12.68 2.39 2.84
CA VAL A 42 13.49 3.05 3.89
C VAL A 42 13.42 2.27 5.20
N PHE A 43 12.22 1.86 5.63
CA PHE A 43 12.06 1.07 6.86
C PHE A 43 12.66 -0.33 6.73
N ALA A 44 12.58 -0.97 5.55
CA ALA A 44 13.23 -2.27 5.33
C ALA A 44 14.75 -2.17 5.47
N SER A 45 15.36 -1.15 4.85
CA SER A 45 16.81 -0.93 4.90
C SER A 45 17.28 -0.63 6.32
N ARG A 46 16.57 0.26 7.03
CA ARG A 46 16.88 0.61 8.42
C ARG A 46 16.66 -0.56 9.38
N GLY A 47 15.56 -1.31 9.20
CA GLY A 47 15.26 -2.50 9.99
C GLY A 47 16.33 -3.58 9.85
N GLY A 48 16.81 -3.82 8.62
CA GLY A 48 17.90 -4.74 8.34
C GLY A 48 19.24 -4.27 8.93
N ALA A 49 19.53 -2.96 8.91
CA ALA A 49 20.75 -2.42 9.49
C ALA A 49 20.80 -2.53 11.02
N ILE A 50 19.66 -2.35 11.70
CA ILE A 50 19.60 -2.37 13.17
C ILE A 50 19.48 -3.80 13.71
N PHE A 51 18.62 -4.62 13.12
CA PHE A 51 18.26 -5.94 13.66
C PHE A 51 18.87 -7.12 12.89
N GLY A 52 19.60 -6.86 11.80
CA GLY A 52 20.21 -7.89 10.97
C GLY A 52 19.17 -8.87 10.41
N TYR A 53 19.52 -10.16 10.36
CA TYR A 53 18.65 -11.22 9.84
C TYR A 53 17.53 -11.63 10.82
N SER A 54 17.57 -11.20 12.08
CA SER A 54 16.61 -11.59 13.11
C SER A 54 15.17 -11.11 12.82
N ILE A 55 15.00 -10.13 11.93
CA ILE A 55 13.70 -9.55 11.58
C ILE A 55 13.09 -10.14 10.28
N LEU A 56 13.79 -11.02 9.57
CA LEU A 56 13.31 -11.55 8.28
C LEU A 56 11.93 -12.23 8.38
N TRP A 57 11.69 -12.96 9.46
CA TRP A 57 10.42 -13.65 9.67
C TRP A 57 9.24 -12.67 9.77
N CYS A 58 9.46 -11.47 10.34
CA CYS A 58 8.45 -10.41 10.38
C CYS A 58 8.09 -9.93 8.97
N PHE A 59 9.07 -9.81 8.07
CA PHE A 59 8.82 -9.42 6.67
C PHE A 59 8.01 -10.48 5.93
N PHE A 60 8.35 -11.77 6.08
CA PHE A 60 7.58 -12.86 5.48
C PHE A 60 6.12 -12.87 5.96
N LEU A 61 5.90 -12.76 7.28
CA LEU A 61 4.55 -12.68 7.83
C LEU A 61 3.81 -11.43 7.36
N GLY A 62 4.48 -10.28 7.33
CA GLY A 62 3.91 -9.03 6.85
C GLY A 62 3.45 -9.12 5.40
N ILE A 63 4.29 -9.67 4.52
CA ILE A 63 3.96 -9.88 3.10
C ILE A 63 2.79 -10.86 2.96
N PHE A 64 2.77 -11.95 3.74
CA PHE A 64 1.69 -12.92 3.70
C PHE A 64 0.34 -12.32 4.12
N LEU A 65 0.32 -11.64 5.27
CA LEU A 65 -0.90 -11.00 5.80
C LEU A 65 -1.38 -9.87 4.88
N LYS A 66 -0.47 -9.01 4.41
CA LYS A 66 -0.78 -7.93 3.47
C LYS A 66 -1.31 -8.50 2.14
N GLY A 67 -0.69 -9.55 1.63
CA GLY A 67 -1.12 -10.25 0.42
C GLY A 67 -2.52 -10.83 0.56
N ALA A 68 -2.80 -11.51 1.68
CA ALA A 68 -4.13 -12.06 1.97
C ALA A 68 -5.20 -10.95 2.05
N GLN A 69 -4.88 -9.82 2.68
CA GLN A 69 -5.78 -8.67 2.78
C GLN A 69 -6.08 -8.03 1.41
N ILE A 70 -5.05 -7.81 0.58
CA ILE A 70 -5.21 -7.25 -0.77
C ILE A 70 -6.04 -8.20 -1.64
N TYR A 71 -5.73 -9.50 -1.60
CA TYR A 71 -6.45 -10.52 -2.37
C TYR A 71 -7.93 -10.59 -1.99
N ALA A 72 -8.23 -10.65 -0.69
CA ALA A 72 -9.61 -10.68 -0.21
C ALA A 72 -10.39 -9.41 -0.61
N SER A 73 -9.75 -8.24 -0.50
CA SER A 73 -10.35 -6.96 -0.87
C SER A 73 -10.61 -6.87 -2.38
N ALA A 74 -9.64 -7.26 -3.21
CA ALA A 74 -9.79 -7.28 -4.66
C ALA A 74 -10.86 -8.27 -5.12
N ARG A 75 -10.90 -9.47 -4.52
CA ARG A 75 -11.94 -10.46 -4.78
C ARG A 75 -13.33 -9.92 -4.42
N TYR A 76 -13.45 -9.22 -3.29
CA TYR A 76 -14.71 -8.60 -2.87
C TYR A 76 -15.17 -7.53 -3.85
N MET A 77 -14.27 -6.63 -4.27
CA MET A 77 -14.56 -5.58 -5.26
C MET A 77 -15.06 -6.16 -6.59
N LEU A 78 -14.40 -7.20 -7.10
CA LEU A 78 -14.75 -7.82 -8.39
C LEU A 78 -16.11 -8.51 -8.36
N LEU A 79 -16.49 -9.11 -7.23
CA LEU A 79 -17.71 -9.89 -7.10
C LEU A 79 -18.94 -9.06 -6.71
N SER A 80 -18.75 -8.01 -5.90
CA SER A 80 -19.84 -7.16 -5.42
C SER A 80 -20.03 -5.88 -6.23
N GLY A 81 -18.99 -5.43 -6.96
CA GLY A 81 -18.97 -4.11 -7.60
C GLY A 81 -18.95 -2.94 -6.60
N GLU A 82 -18.92 -3.22 -5.30
CA GLU A 82 -18.89 -2.24 -4.23
C GLU A 82 -17.48 -2.04 -3.69
N HIS A 83 -17.21 -0.84 -3.18
CA HIS A 83 -15.93 -0.56 -2.54
C HIS A 83 -15.85 -1.35 -1.21
N PRO A 84 -14.73 -2.00 -0.85
CA PRO A 84 -14.64 -2.86 0.34
C PRO A 84 -14.90 -2.10 1.64
N MET A 85 -14.65 -0.78 1.63
CA MET A 85 -15.01 0.12 2.74
C MET A 85 -16.52 0.14 3.02
N GLN A 86 -17.38 -0.09 2.01
CA GLN A 86 -18.82 -0.27 2.20
C GLN A 86 -19.13 -1.59 2.91
N SER A 87 -18.40 -2.67 2.59
CA SER A 87 -18.51 -3.94 3.32
C SER A 87 -18.20 -3.79 4.81
N TRP A 88 -17.20 -2.98 5.13
CA TRP A 88 -16.81 -2.72 6.52
C TRP A 88 -17.82 -1.92 7.34
N THR A 89 -18.79 -1.25 6.70
CA THR A 89 -19.92 -0.65 7.42
C THR A 89 -20.89 -1.69 7.98
N MET A 90 -20.81 -2.94 7.50
CA MET A 90 -21.65 -4.07 7.90
C MET A 90 -21.01 -4.95 8.98
N LEU A 91 -19.78 -4.63 9.42
CA LEU A 91 -19.15 -5.29 10.56
C LEU A 91 -20.01 -5.07 11.82
N PRO A 92 -20.13 -6.07 12.73
CA PRO A 92 -20.96 -5.98 13.92
C PRO A 92 -20.47 -4.85 14.84
N GLY A 93 -21.17 -3.72 14.80
CA GLY A 93 -20.82 -2.49 15.52
C GLY A 93 -21.74 -1.32 15.11
N PRO A 94 -21.54 -0.11 15.69
CA PRO A 94 -22.24 1.09 15.26
C PRO A 94 -21.97 1.33 13.77
N ARG A 95 -23.03 1.61 12.99
CA ARG A 95 -22.94 1.75 11.52
C ARG A 95 -21.78 2.67 11.13
N GLY A 96 -20.79 2.12 10.42
CA GLY A 96 -19.66 2.89 9.90
C GLY A 96 -18.56 3.25 10.91
N TRP A 97 -18.57 2.72 12.13
CA TRP A 97 -17.52 3.01 13.12
C TRP A 97 -16.11 2.64 12.64
N PHE A 98 -15.97 1.50 11.95
CA PHE A 98 -14.65 1.05 11.45
C PHE A 98 -14.11 1.95 10.32
N PRO A 99 -14.87 2.27 9.26
CA PRO A 99 -14.45 3.27 8.27
C PRO A 99 -14.16 4.66 8.86
N LEU A 100 -14.97 5.13 9.81
CA LEU A 100 -14.78 6.43 10.45
C LEU A 100 -13.52 6.45 11.33
N GLY A 101 -13.27 5.37 12.07
CA GLY A 101 -12.04 5.20 12.86
C GLY A 101 -10.81 5.14 11.96
N LEU A 102 -10.88 4.40 10.84
CA LEU A 102 -9.80 4.37 9.86
C LEU A 102 -9.55 5.74 9.23
N LEU A 103 -10.61 6.50 8.93
CA LEU A 103 -10.50 7.87 8.45
C LEU A 103 -9.80 8.77 9.49
N PHE A 104 -10.16 8.65 10.77
CA PHE A 104 -9.55 9.43 11.84
C PHE A 104 -8.06 9.09 12.04
N ILE A 105 -7.73 7.79 12.06
CA ILE A 105 -6.33 7.33 12.13
C ILE A 105 -5.56 7.83 10.91
N THR A 106 -6.15 7.71 9.72
CA THR A 106 -5.54 8.19 8.48
C THR A 106 -5.35 9.70 8.54
N ALA A 107 -6.33 10.47 9.00
CA ALA A 107 -6.21 11.94 9.11
C ALA A 107 -5.07 12.36 10.06
N ILE A 108 -4.86 11.64 11.16
CA ILE A 108 -3.75 11.88 12.08
C ILE A 108 -2.41 11.45 11.45
N CYS A 109 -2.38 10.34 10.72
CA CYS A 109 -1.16 9.78 10.16
C CYS A 109 -0.75 10.45 8.83
N LEU A 110 -1.71 10.99 8.06
CA LEU A 110 -1.51 11.64 6.77
C LEU A 110 -0.41 12.72 6.80
N PRO A 111 -0.37 13.66 7.76
CA PRO A 111 0.71 14.64 7.82
C PRO A 111 2.08 13.98 8.02
N PHE A 112 2.16 12.88 8.78
CA PHE A 112 3.41 12.14 8.97
C PHE A 112 3.87 11.46 7.66
N LEU A 113 2.93 10.87 6.90
CA LEU A 113 3.25 10.28 5.59
C LEU A 113 3.71 11.35 4.59
N LEU A 114 3.02 12.50 4.55
CA LEU A 114 3.37 13.63 3.67
C LEU A 114 4.75 14.21 4.03
N ALA A 115 5.04 14.36 5.32
CA ALA A 115 6.35 14.80 5.80
C ALA A 115 7.47 13.82 5.40
N SER A 116 7.23 12.50 5.46
CA SER A 116 8.22 11.51 5.04
C SER A 116 8.57 11.61 3.54
N LEU A 117 7.59 11.96 2.70
CA LEU A 117 7.80 12.16 1.27
C LEU A 117 8.63 13.42 1.02
N SER A 118 8.28 14.54 1.66
CA SER A 118 9.01 15.80 1.48
C SER A 118 10.47 15.70 1.94
N LEU A 119 10.75 15.01 3.05
CA LEU A 119 12.12 14.76 3.53
C LEU A 119 12.95 13.95 2.52
N SER A 120 12.34 12.93 1.92
CA SER A 120 13.03 12.07 0.93
C SER A 120 13.36 12.85 -0.34
N VAL A 121 12.43 13.69 -0.81
CA VAL A 121 12.64 14.57 -1.96
C VAL A 121 13.72 15.61 -1.66
N GLY A 122 13.68 16.25 -0.48
CA GLY A 122 14.68 17.22 -0.05
C GLY A 122 16.09 16.63 0.02
N SER A 123 16.21 15.42 0.56
CA SER A 123 17.50 14.69 0.64
C SER A 123 18.05 14.35 -0.75
N LEU A 124 17.20 13.92 -1.69
CA LEU A 124 17.62 13.64 -3.07
C LEU A 124 18.07 14.91 -3.80
N ILE A 125 17.35 16.02 -3.64
CA ILE A 125 17.72 17.31 -4.25
C ILE A 125 19.07 17.81 -3.72
N ALA A 126 19.27 17.76 -2.40
CA ALA A 126 20.54 18.16 -1.78
C ALA A 126 21.73 17.34 -2.32
N TRP A 127 21.54 16.02 -2.50
CA TRP A 127 22.53 15.14 -3.08
C TRP A 127 22.85 15.48 -4.55
N ILE A 128 21.82 15.69 -5.39
CA ILE A 128 21.99 16.00 -6.82
C ILE A 128 22.69 17.34 -7.03
N MET A 129 22.34 18.35 -6.24
CA MET A 129 22.89 19.69 -6.38
C MET A 129 24.32 19.81 -5.85
N ASN A 130 24.89 18.73 -5.28
CA ASN A 130 26.20 18.74 -4.63
C ASN A 130 26.36 19.98 -3.73
N ALA A 131 25.32 20.25 -2.94
CA ALA A 131 25.31 21.37 -2.04
C ALA A 131 26.30 21.05 -0.91
N ASP A 132 27.54 21.52 -1.04
CA ASP A 132 28.60 21.46 -0.02
C ASP A 132 28.28 22.31 1.23
N GLY A 133 27.12 22.99 1.23
CA GLY A 133 26.56 23.71 2.39
C GLY A 133 25.57 22.86 3.19
N ASP A 134 25.36 23.24 4.45
CA ASP A 134 24.58 22.52 5.48
C ASP A 134 23.36 21.76 4.89
N PRO A 135 23.45 20.43 4.68
CA PRO A 135 22.40 19.64 4.04
C PRO A 135 21.08 19.70 4.82
N ASP A 136 21.15 20.03 6.12
CA ASP A 136 19.97 20.21 6.97
C ASP A 136 19.14 21.45 6.59
N PHE A 137 19.73 22.47 5.96
CA PHE A 137 18.99 23.69 5.55
C PHE A 137 18.01 23.41 4.40
N ILE A 138 18.44 22.64 3.40
CA ILE A 138 17.60 22.26 2.26
C ILE A 138 16.49 21.32 2.75
N VAL A 139 16.83 20.32 3.56
CA VAL A 139 15.84 19.39 4.11
C VAL A 139 14.81 20.11 5.01
N ARG A 140 15.26 21.04 5.87
CA ARG A 140 14.37 21.83 6.73
C ARG A 140 13.46 22.75 5.94
N SER A 141 13.98 23.48 4.96
CA SER A 141 13.18 24.39 4.13
C SER A 141 12.07 23.64 3.37
N TRP A 142 12.37 22.48 2.80
CA TRP A 142 11.36 21.60 2.19
C TRP A 142 10.34 21.06 3.20
N SER A 143 10.75 20.79 4.44
CA SER A 143 9.82 20.34 5.50
C SER A 143 8.92 21.46 6.04
N THR A 144 9.33 22.73 5.94
CA THR A 144 8.56 23.90 6.43
C THR A 144 7.62 24.51 5.39
N LEU A 145 7.79 24.16 4.10
CA LEU A 145 6.96 24.68 3.01
C LEU A 145 5.69 23.84 2.76
N LEU A 146 5.47 22.78 3.53
CA LEU A 146 4.32 21.86 3.48
C LEU A 146 3.54 21.95 4.79
#